data_AF-A0A928J0H8-F1
#
_entry.id   AF-A0A928J0H8-F1
#
_cell.length_a   1.000
_cell.length_b   1.000
_cell.length_c   1.000
_cell.angle_alpha   90.00
_cell.angle_beta   90.00
_cell.angle_gamma   90.00
#
_symmetry.space_group_name_H-M   'P 1'
#
loop_
_entity.id
_entity.type
_entity.pdbx_description
1 polymer ?
#
loop_
_entity_poly.entity_id
_entity_poly.type
_entity_poly.pdbx_seq_one_letter_code
_entity_poly.pdbx_strand_id
1 'polypeptide(L)'
;MNKKEFLLELQKGLSCLPSKDVEERINFYSEIIDDRMEEGLTECEAVGEIGEVQDIVTQILADTPPTKLVKENVKKNRRLNPWEIVFLVLGSPIWLSLLISAFAVIFSFFVVIWSIVISLWAVEISIIASSLGVILASLLFFFQGKTLTALAVFGAGVLSLGLSIFLFFGCKAFTKGIAILTKKIALMIKKSIIGKGRA
;
A
#
# COMPACT_ATOMS: atom_id res chain seq x y z
N MET A 1 53.04 0.55 -14.69
CA MET A 1 51.99 -0.51 -14.68
C MET A 1 52.02 -1.15 -16.05
N ASN A 2 51.97 -2.49 -16.12
CA ASN A 2 51.90 -3.18 -17.41
C ASN A 2 50.44 -3.17 -17.93
N LYS A 3 50.21 -3.29 -19.24
CA LYS A 3 48.87 -3.38 -19.87
C LYS A 3 47.92 -4.32 -19.13
N LYS A 4 48.41 -5.51 -18.75
CA LYS A 4 47.59 -6.51 -18.04
C LYS A 4 47.14 -6.04 -16.66
N GLU A 5 48.02 -5.34 -15.93
CA GLU A 5 47.70 -4.79 -14.61
C GLU A 5 46.69 -3.65 -14.71
N PHE A 6 46.88 -2.76 -15.70
CA PHE A 6 45.97 -1.66 -15.98
C PHE A 6 44.54 -2.15 -16.28
N LEU A 7 44.40 -3.12 -17.20
CA LEU A 7 43.08 -3.65 -17.57
C LEU A 7 42.40 -4.39 -16.41
N LEU A 8 43.17 -5.10 -15.57
CA LEU A 8 42.64 -5.76 -14.38
C LEU A 8 42.13 -4.76 -13.33
N GLU A 9 42.85 -3.66 -13.13
CA GLU A 9 42.46 -2.61 -12.19
C GLU A 9 41.24 -1.84 -12.68
N LEU A 10 41.18 -1.55 -13.99
CA LEU A 10 40.01 -0.95 -14.64
C LEU A 10 38.77 -1.86 -14.52
N GLN A 11 38.92 -3.16 -14.76
CA GLN A 11 37.83 -4.13 -14.58
C GLN A 11 37.30 -4.15 -13.15
N LYS A 12 38.18 -4.08 -12.15
CA LYS A 12 37.79 -4.03 -10.73
C LYS A 12 37.03 -2.74 -10.41
N GLY A 13 37.52 -1.59 -10.88
CA GLY A 13 36.88 -0.28 -10.67
C GLY A 13 35.51 -0.18 -11.33
N LEU A 14 35.31 -0.81 -12.49
CA LEU A 14 34.06 -0.80 -13.24
C LEU A 14 33.08 -1.92 -12.84
N SER A 15 33.37 -2.71 -11.80
CA SER A 15 32.54 -3.86 -11.37
C SER A 15 31.11 -3.52 -10.90
N CYS A 16 30.79 -2.23 -10.81
CA CYS A 16 29.46 -1.69 -10.54
C CYS A 16 28.58 -1.51 -11.78
N LEU A 17 29.14 -1.71 -12.98
CA LEU A 17 28.49 -1.58 -14.29
C LEU A 17 28.15 -2.94 -14.91
N PRO A 18 27.26 -2.95 -15.94
CA PRO A 18 26.81 -4.19 -16.55
C PRO A 18 27.97 -4.93 -17.16
N SER A 19 28.01 -6.26 -17.02
CA SER A 19 29.11 -7.07 -17.55
C SER A 19 29.43 -6.78 -19.03
N LYS A 20 28.40 -6.46 -19.84
CA LYS A 20 28.57 -6.03 -21.23
C LYS A 20 29.25 -4.66 -21.36
N ASP A 21 28.78 -3.68 -20.58
CA ASP A 21 29.34 -2.31 -20.57
C ASP A 21 30.80 -2.35 -20.06
N VAL A 22 31.12 -3.21 -19.09
CA VAL A 22 32.51 -3.41 -18.60
C VAL A 22 33.41 -4.00 -19.68
N GLU A 23 32.96 -5.04 -20.39
CA GLU A 23 33.72 -5.69 -21.47
C GLU A 23 33.98 -4.74 -22.64
N GLU A 24 32.98 -3.94 -23.02
CA GLU A 24 33.12 -2.92 -24.06
C GLU A 24 34.17 -1.87 -23.69
N ARG A 25 34.17 -1.38 -22.44
CA ARG A 25 35.16 -0.40 -21.97
C ARG A 25 36.57 -1.01 -21.89
N ILE A 26 36.71 -2.24 -21.43
CA ILE A 26 38.00 -2.93 -21.38
C ILE A 26 38.58 -3.12 -22.79
N ASN A 27 37.74 -3.53 -23.75
CA ASN A 27 38.17 -3.70 -25.14
C ASN A 27 38.61 -2.37 -25.75
N PHE A 28 37.85 -1.29 -25.55
CA PHE A 28 38.19 0.04 -26.03
C PHE A 28 39.56 0.52 -25.53
N TYR A 29 39.84 0.40 -24.23
CA TYR A 29 41.15 0.80 -23.70
C TYR A 29 42.27 -0.18 -24.10
N SER A 30 41.97 -1.47 -24.29
CA SER A 30 42.94 -2.42 -24.84
C SER A 30 43.38 -2.02 -26.24
N GLU A 31 42.42 -1.66 -27.10
CA GLU A 31 42.66 -1.23 -28.49
C GLU A 31 43.51 0.04 -28.54
N ILE A 32 43.21 1.04 -27.70
CA ILE A 32 44.03 2.26 -27.60
C ILE A 32 45.47 1.95 -27.15
N ILE A 33 45.65 1.03 -26.20
CA ILE A 33 47.00 0.62 -25.75
C ILE A 33 47.73 -0.11 -26.89
N ASP A 34 47.02 -0.96 -27.63
CA ASP A 34 47.58 -1.70 -28.77
C ASP A 34 48.03 -0.75 -29.89
N ASP A 35 47.20 0.23 -30.27
CA ASP A 35 47.53 1.25 -31.26
C ASP A 35 48.80 2.02 -30.88
N ARG A 36 48.93 2.42 -29.61
CA ARG A 36 50.11 3.14 -29.09
C ARG A 36 51.37 2.29 -29.12
N MET A 37 51.26 0.98 -28.85
CA MET A 37 52.39 0.07 -28.97
C MET A 37 52.81 -0.14 -30.42
N GLU A 38 51.86 -0.15 -31.36
CA GLU A 38 52.13 -0.23 -32.80
C GLU A 38 52.84 1.04 -33.32
N GLU A 39 52.59 2.20 -32.71
CA GLU A 39 53.31 3.46 -32.96
C GLU A 39 54.75 3.48 -32.40
N GLY A 40 55.18 2.42 -31.72
CA GLY A 40 56.56 2.22 -31.24
C GLY A 40 56.80 2.60 -29.78
N LEU A 41 55.75 2.89 -29.00
CA LEU A 41 55.86 3.13 -27.56
C LEU A 41 56.00 1.81 -26.80
N THR A 42 56.74 1.84 -25.68
CA THR A 42 56.78 0.69 -24.78
C THR A 42 55.46 0.55 -24.00
N GLU A 43 55.08 -0.67 -23.60
CA GLU A 43 53.85 -0.94 -22.83
C GLU A 43 53.66 0.02 -21.63
N CYS A 44 54.75 0.34 -20.92
CA CYS A 44 54.72 1.24 -19.77
C CYS A 44 54.45 2.70 -20.16
N GLU A 45 54.96 3.15 -21.30
CA GLU A 45 54.75 4.51 -21.81
C GLU A 45 53.33 4.67 -22.37
N ALA A 46 52.84 3.68 -23.13
CA ALA A 46 51.49 3.66 -23.67
C ALA A 46 50.42 3.74 -22.55
N VAL A 47 50.61 2.99 -21.46
CA VAL A 47 49.71 3.06 -20.28
C VAL A 47 49.85 4.40 -19.55
N GLY A 48 51.06 4.95 -19.46
CA GLY A 48 51.31 6.24 -18.80
C GLY A 48 50.66 7.42 -19.50
N GLU A 49 50.52 7.38 -20.83
CA GLU A 49 49.93 8.44 -21.63
C GLU A 49 48.39 8.43 -21.62
N ILE A 50 47.76 7.29 -21.31
CA ILE A 50 46.31 7.16 -21.20
C ILE A 50 45.77 7.77 -19.90
N GLY A 51 46.59 7.79 -18.84
CA GLY A 51 46.26 8.38 -17.55
C GLY A 51 46.03 7.36 -16.44
N GLU A 52 45.69 7.86 -15.25
CA GLU A 52 45.50 7.02 -14.06
C GLU A 52 44.17 6.25 -14.11
N VAL A 53 44.19 4.97 -13.75
CA VAL A 53 43.01 4.09 -13.75
C VAL A 53 41.88 4.69 -12.90
N GLN A 54 42.20 5.33 -11.78
CA GLN A 54 41.21 5.89 -10.87
C GLN A 54 40.43 7.06 -11.48
N ASP A 55 41.10 7.91 -12.26
CA ASP A 55 40.47 9.05 -12.94
C ASP A 55 39.52 8.55 -14.02
N ILE A 56 39.96 7.55 -14.79
CA ILE A 56 39.17 6.91 -15.84
C ILE A 56 37.91 6.25 -15.26
N VAL A 57 38.05 5.50 -14.16
CA VAL A 57 36.90 4.89 -13.45
C VAL A 57 35.93 5.96 -12.96
N THR A 58 36.44 7.04 -12.37
CA THR A 58 35.61 8.13 -11.84
C THR A 58 34.83 8.83 -12.95
N GLN A 59 35.47 9.08 -14.09
CA GLN A 59 34.83 9.68 -15.25
C GLN A 59 33.75 8.77 -15.86
N ILE A 60 34.05 7.49 -16.05
CA ILE A 60 33.07 6.52 -16.61
C ILE A 60 31.86 6.37 -15.68
N LEU A 61 32.07 6.36 -14.37
CA LEU A 61 30.97 6.29 -13.40
C LEU A 61 30.15 7.58 -13.35
N ALA A 62 30.78 8.75 -13.52
CA ALA A 62 30.09 10.05 -13.59
C ALA A 62 29.21 10.17 -14.85
N ASP A 63 29.68 9.65 -15.99
CA ASP A 63 28.94 9.66 -17.26
C ASP A 63 27.84 8.58 -17.32
N THR A 64 27.86 7.61 -16.41
CA THR A 64 26.85 6.54 -16.40
C THR A 64 25.58 7.00 -15.68
N PRO A 65 24.38 6.87 -16.30
CA PRO A 65 23.14 7.23 -15.65
C PRO A 65 22.87 6.35 -14.42
N PRO A 66 22.44 6.93 -13.28
CA PRO A 66 22.28 6.23 -12.00
C PRO A 66 21.24 5.10 -12.06
N THR A 67 20.32 5.15 -13.03
CA THR A 67 19.33 4.10 -13.28
C THR A 67 19.95 2.77 -13.72
N LYS A 68 21.09 2.80 -14.43
CA LYS A 68 21.81 1.58 -14.82
C LYS A 68 22.54 0.97 -13.61
N LEU A 69 23.18 1.81 -12.81
CA LEU A 69 23.89 1.43 -11.58
C LEU A 69 22.94 0.81 -10.54
N VAL A 70 21.76 1.39 -10.33
CA VAL A 70 20.77 0.86 -9.38
C VAL A 70 20.17 -0.46 -9.86
N LYS A 71 19.85 -0.59 -11.16
CA LYS A 71 19.32 -1.84 -11.71
C LYS A 71 20.27 -3.02 -11.51
N GLU A 72 21.56 -2.78 -11.59
CA GLU A 72 22.56 -3.82 -11.40
C GLU A 72 22.81 -4.18 -9.96
N ASN A 73 22.93 -3.18 -9.08
CA ASN A 73 23.04 -3.42 -7.65
C ASN A 73 21.83 -4.21 -7.12
N VAL A 74 20.63 -3.98 -7.66
CA VAL A 74 19.43 -4.76 -7.35
C VAL A 74 19.48 -6.18 -7.93
N LYS A 75 20.01 -6.36 -9.15
CA LYS A 75 20.17 -7.67 -9.79
C LYS A 75 21.20 -8.56 -9.08
N LYS A 76 22.32 -7.98 -8.62
CA LYS A 76 23.43 -8.69 -7.97
C LYS A 76 23.06 -9.19 -6.57
N ASN A 77 22.16 -8.48 -5.87
CA ASN A 77 21.84 -8.75 -4.47
C ASN A 77 20.62 -9.67 -4.25
N ARG A 78 20.07 -10.31 -5.29
CA ARG A 78 18.93 -11.24 -5.13
C ARG A 78 19.19 -12.61 -5.74
N ARG A 79 20.11 -13.36 -5.14
CA ARG A 79 20.17 -14.82 -5.30
C ARG A 79 19.20 -15.44 -4.29
N LEU A 80 17.92 -15.51 -4.65
CA LEU A 80 16.96 -16.26 -3.85
C LEU A 80 17.35 -17.74 -3.92
N ASN A 81 17.39 -18.41 -2.76
CA ASN A 81 17.71 -19.83 -2.74
C ASN A 81 16.62 -20.62 -3.51
N PRO A 82 16.97 -21.72 -4.22
CA PRO A 82 15.98 -22.51 -4.96
C PRO A 82 14.82 -22.99 -4.08
N TRP A 83 15.10 -23.29 -2.82
CA TRP A 83 14.11 -23.70 -1.82
C TRP A 83 13.15 -22.58 -1.44
N GLU A 84 13.64 -21.35 -1.41
CA GLU A 84 12.87 -20.14 -1.12
C GLU A 84 11.93 -19.81 -2.28
N ILE A 85 12.38 -20.01 -3.53
CA ILE A 85 11.54 -19.90 -4.73
C ILE A 85 10.44 -20.96 -4.73
N VAL A 86 10.76 -22.21 -4.38
CA VAL A 86 9.76 -23.29 -4.27
C VAL A 86 8.74 -22.96 -3.17
N PHE A 87 9.18 -22.46 -2.02
CA PHE A 87 8.29 -22.01 -0.95
C PHE A 87 7.47 -20.78 -1.35
N LEU A 88 8.02 -19.88 -2.16
CA LEU A 88 7.32 -18.70 -2.68
C LEU A 88 6.28 -19.10 -3.74
N VAL A 89 6.57 -20.10 -4.57
CA VAL A 89 5.68 -20.56 -5.65
C VAL A 89 4.56 -21.44 -5.09
N LEU A 90 4.85 -22.37 -4.18
CA LEU A 90 3.83 -23.15 -3.46
C LEU A 90 3.09 -22.33 -2.41
N GLY A 91 3.79 -21.37 -1.79
CA GLY A 91 3.24 -20.45 -0.81
C GLY A 91 2.46 -19.29 -1.45
N SER A 92 2.71 -18.92 -2.71
CA SER A 92 2.00 -17.81 -3.37
C SER A 92 0.48 -18.00 -3.40
N PRO A 93 -0.06 -19.19 -3.76
CA PRO A 93 -1.50 -19.45 -3.64
C PRO A 93 -2.00 -19.37 -2.19
N ILE A 94 -1.20 -19.89 -1.25
CA ILE A 94 -1.57 -20.00 0.18
C ILE A 94 -1.58 -18.63 0.84
N TRP A 95 -0.55 -17.81 0.63
CA TRP A 95 -0.42 -16.46 1.14
C TRP A 95 -1.48 -15.53 0.55
N LEU A 96 -1.78 -15.69 -0.73
CA LEU A 96 -2.86 -14.95 -1.39
C LEU A 96 -4.22 -15.31 -0.78
N SER A 97 -4.52 -16.61 -0.62
CA SER A 97 -5.74 -17.07 0.05
C SER A 97 -5.83 -16.62 1.51
N LEU A 98 -4.71 -16.65 2.24
CA LEU A 98 -4.64 -16.22 3.63
C LEU A 98 -4.88 -14.71 3.77
N LEU A 99 -4.29 -13.90 2.89
CA LEU A 99 -4.48 -12.46 2.87
C LEU A 99 -5.93 -12.09 2.54
N ILE A 100 -6.53 -12.77 1.56
CA ILE A 100 -7.95 -12.62 1.21
C ILE A 100 -8.83 -12.99 2.41
N SER A 101 -8.55 -14.11 3.08
CA SER A 101 -9.30 -14.53 4.27
C SER A 101 -9.17 -13.51 5.40
N ALA A 102 -7.97 -13.02 5.69
CA ALA A 102 -7.73 -12.02 6.72
C ALA A 102 -8.49 -10.70 6.41
N PHE A 103 -8.45 -10.26 5.15
CA PHE A 103 -9.20 -9.10 4.70
C PHE A 103 -10.72 -9.32 4.83
N ALA A 104 -11.23 -10.48 4.44
CA ALA A 104 -12.65 -10.83 4.55
C ALA A 104 -13.13 -10.82 6.01
N VAL A 105 -12.32 -11.30 6.96
CA VAL A 105 -12.64 -11.24 8.39
C VAL A 105 -12.72 -9.79 8.88
N ILE A 106 -11.73 -8.95 8.55
CA ILE A 106 -11.76 -7.53 8.94
C ILE A 106 -12.97 -6.82 8.33
N PHE A 107 -13.28 -7.11 7.06
CA PHE A 107 -14.43 -6.57 6.36
C PHE A 107 -15.75 -7.03 7.00
N SER A 108 -15.87 -8.29 7.42
CA SER A 108 -17.08 -8.80 8.07
C SER A 108 -17.37 -8.08 9.39
N PHE A 109 -16.34 -7.81 10.20
CA PHE A 109 -16.49 -7.01 11.42
C PHE A 109 -17.02 -5.60 11.11
N PHE A 110 -16.52 -4.98 10.04
CA PHE A 110 -17.03 -3.67 9.61
C PHE A 110 -18.50 -3.74 9.20
N VAL A 111 -18.88 -4.74 8.42
CA VAL A 111 -20.28 -4.96 8.02
C VAL A 111 -21.18 -5.18 9.23
N VAL A 112 -20.75 -5.98 10.22
CA VAL A 112 -21.53 -6.21 11.45
C VAL A 112 -21.72 -4.92 12.25
N ILE A 113 -20.67 -4.10 12.40
CA ILE A 113 -20.78 -2.83 13.12
C ILE A 113 -21.77 -1.89 12.42
N TRP A 114 -21.70 -1.79 11.10
CA TRP A 114 -22.59 -0.91 10.33
C TRP A 114 -24.00 -1.48 10.17
N SER A 115 -24.19 -2.80 10.17
CA SER A 115 -25.53 -3.41 10.13
C SER A 115 -26.31 -3.11 11.41
N ILE A 116 -25.64 -3.07 12.57
CA ILE A 116 -26.25 -2.64 13.83
C ILE A 116 -26.74 -1.20 13.72
N VAL A 117 -25.93 -0.29 13.16
CA VAL A 117 -26.34 1.11 12.93
C VAL A 117 -27.55 1.16 12.01
N ILE A 118 -27.53 0.47 10.88
CA ILE A 118 -28.65 0.45 9.93
C ILE A 118 -29.91 -0.10 10.60
N SER A 119 -29.79 -1.16 11.40
CA SER A 119 -30.94 -1.75 12.10
C SER A 119 -31.58 -0.79 13.11
N LEU A 120 -30.77 0.01 13.83
CA LEU A 120 -31.28 1.04 14.75
C LEU A 120 -32.09 2.10 13.98
N TRP A 121 -31.56 2.57 12.84
CA TRP A 121 -32.28 3.51 11.97
C TRP A 121 -33.56 2.90 11.36
N ALA A 122 -33.54 1.61 11.00
CA ALA A 122 -34.70 0.92 10.47
C ALA A 122 -35.82 0.77 11.51
N VAL A 123 -35.48 0.46 12.77
CA VAL A 123 -36.44 0.43 13.89
C VAL A 123 -37.07 1.79 14.07
N GLU A 124 -36.27 2.85 14.01
CA GLU A 124 -36.77 4.21 14.16
C GLU A 124 -37.76 4.62 13.06
N ILE A 125 -37.43 4.36 11.79
CA ILE A 125 -38.35 4.60 10.66
C ILE A 125 -39.64 3.79 10.84
N SER A 126 -39.54 2.55 11.33
CA SER A 126 -40.70 1.70 11.57
C SER A 126 -41.62 2.25 12.67
N ILE A 127 -41.05 2.81 13.75
CA ILE A 127 -41.83 3.44 14.83
C ILE A 127 -42.53 4.70 14.32
N ILE A 128 -41.87 5.52 13.50
CA ILE A 128 -42.49 6.71 12.91
C ILE A 128 -43.66 6.31 12.01
N ALA A 129 -43.44 5.33 11.12
CA ALA A 129 -44.47 4.83 10.21
C ALA A 129 -45.65 4.22 10.97
N SER A 130 -45.38 3.41 12.00
CA SER A 130 -46.43 2.81 12.83
C SER A 130 -47.22 3.88 13.57
N SER A 131 -46.56 4.92 14.08
CA SER A 131 -47.25 6.00 14.80
C SER A 131 -48.20 6.78 13.89
N LEU A 132 -47.79 7.05 12.64
CA LEU A 132 -48.66 7.66 11.64
C LEU A 132 -49.89 6.77 11.34
N GLY A 133 -49.67 5.46 11.19
CA GLY A 133 -50.74 4.49 10.97
C GLY A 133 -51.73 4.43 12.14
N VAL A 134 -51.23 4.47 13.38
CA VAL A 134 -52.04 4.48 14.60
C VAL A 134 -52.89 5.75 14.70
N ILE A 135 -52.33 6.92 14.35
CA ILE A 135 -53.07 8.19 14.34
C ILE A 135 -54.18 8.15 13.28
N LEU A 136 -53.92 7.63 12.08
CA LEU A 136 -54.94 7.46 11.04
C LEU A 136 -56.04 6.47 11.47
N ALA A 137 -55.65 5.34 12.05
CA ALA A 137 -56.58 4.34 12.58
C ALA A 137 -57.48 4.93 13.68
N SER A 138 -56.94 5.81 14.53
CA SER A 138 -57.71 6.49 15.57
C SER A 138 -58.87 7.32 14.99
N LEU A 139 -58.68 7.94 13.83
CA LEU A 139 -59.71 8.70 13.12
C LEU A 139 -60.83 7.79 12.62
N LEU A 140 -60.49 6.60 12.11
CA LEU A 140 -61.47 5.61 11.65
C LEU A 140 -62.31 5.06 12.80
N PHE A 141 -61.69 4.75 13.95
CA PHE A 141 -62.42 4.29 15.13
C PHE A 141 -63.35 5.36 15.71
N PHE A 142 -63.00 6.64 15.54
CA PHE A 142 -63.86 7.76 15.91
C PHE A 142 -65.15 7.77 15.09
N PHE A 143 -65.06 7.59 13.76
CA PHE A 143 -66.24 7.50 12.87
C PHE A 143 -67.11 6.26 13.12
N GLN A 144 -66.55 5.18 13.66
CA GLN A 144 -67.30 3.98 14.05
C GLN A 144 -68.05 4.12 15.39
N GLY A 145 -68.01 5.29 16.03
CA GLY A 145 -68.69 5.55 17.31
C GLY A 145 -67.97 4.98 18.53
N LYS A 146 -66.77 4.37 18.37
CA LYS A 146 -65.95 3.86 19.47
C LYS A 146 -64.98 4.93 19.97
N THR A 147 -65.54 5.99 20.56
CA THR A 147 -64.80 7.20 20.97
C THR A 147 -63.73 6.93 22.02
N LEU A 148 -64.00 6.05 23.00
CA LEU A 148 -63.04 5.71 24.05
C LEU A 148 -61.79 5.01 23.49
N THR A 149 -61.97 4.07 22.56
CA THR A 149 -60.83 3.39 21.90
C THR A 149 -60.10 4.33 20.96
N ALA A 150 -60.80 5.23 20.27
CA ALA A 150 -60.18 6.22 19.40
C ALA A 150 -59.24 7.14 20.19
N LEU A 151 -59.69 7.64 21.36
CA LEU A 151 -58.87 8.49 22.22
C LEU A 151 -57.65 7.74 22.78
N ALA A 152 -57.83 6.50 23.22
CA ALA A 152 -56.73 5.68 23.73
C ALA A 152 -55.66 5.38 22.66
N VAL A 153 -56.08 5.00 21.45
CA VAL A 153 -55.18 4.70 20.31
C VAL A 153 -54.49 5.98 19.81
N PHE A 154 -55.19 7.12 19.79
CA PHE A 154 -54.59 8.42 19.48
C PHE A 154 -53.49 8.78 20.49
N GLY A 155 -53.77 8.64 21.80
CA GLY A 155 -52.77 8.85 22.85
C GLY A 155 -51.56 7.94 22.70
N ALA A 156 -51.77 6.66 22.37
CA ALA A 156 -50.69 5.72 22.10
C ALA A 156 -49.82 6.15 20.90
N GLY A 157 -50.43 6.65 19.81
CA GLY A 157 -49.72 7.15 18.63
C GLY A 157 -48.89 8.41 18.90
N VAL A 158 -49.38 9.32 19.74
CA VAL A 158 -48.62 10.51 20.17
C VAL A 158 -47.46 10.12 21.09
N LEU A 159 -47.68 9.19 22.02
CA LEU A 159 -46.63 8.68 22.90
C LEU A 159 -45.52 7.97 22.11
N SER A 160 -45.87 7.17 21.09
CA SER A 160 -44.88 6.50 20.25
C SER A 160 -44.09 7.47 19.36
N LEU A 161 -44.71 8.54 18.87
CA LEU A 161 -43.98 9.65 18.20
C LEU A 161 -43.00 10.33 19.16
N GLY A 162 -43.43 10.63 20.39
CA GLY A 162 -42.56 11.22 21.41
C GLY A 162 -41.36 10.33 21.73
N LEU A 163 -41.59 9.02 21.87
CA LEU A 163 -40.52 8.04 22.08
C LEU A 163 -39.56 7.97 20.88
N SER A 164 -40.07 8.06 19.65
CA SER A 164 -39.24 8.09 18.45
C SER A 164 -38.29 9.28 18.44
N ILE A 165 -38.75 10.48 18.79
CA ILE A 165 -37.89 11.68 18.84
C ILE A 165 -36.77 11.52 19.87
N PHE A 166 -37.08 10.90 21.02
CA PHE A 166 -36.06 10.62 22.02
C PHE A 166 -35.02 9.60 21.52
N LEU A 167 -35.47 8.52 20.89
CA LEU A 167 -34.59 7.50 20.30
C LEU A 167 -33.71 8.09 19.19
N PHE A 168 -34.20 9.04 18.39
CA PHE A 168 -33.42 9.73 17.35
C PHE A 168 -32.11 10.32 17.88
N PHE A 169 -32.17 11.02 19.02
CA PHE A 169 -30.99 11.61 19.62
C PHE A 169 -30.01 10.53 20.11
N GLY A 170 -30.54 9.43 20.66
CA GLY A 170 -29.76 8.26 21.04
C GLY A 170 -29.06 7.59 19.85
N CYS A 171 -29.80 7.30 18.78
CA CYS A 171 -29.30 6.73 17.53
C CYS A 171 -28.23 7.62 16.88
N LYS A 172 -28.45 8.95 16.88
CA LYS A 172 -27.50 9.94 16.36
C LYS A 172 -26.21 9.98 17.19
N ALA A 173 -26.31 9.96 18.51
CA ALA A 173 -25.16 9.89 19.40
C ALA A 173 -24.37 8.60 19.21
N PHE A 174 -25.06 7.46 19.10
CA PHE A 174 -24.46 6.15 18.86
C PHE A 174 -23.73 6.09 17.51
N THR A 175 -24.36 6.54 16.44
CA THR A 175 -23.76 6.61 15.09
C THR A 175 -22.52 7.50 15.09
N LYS A 176 -22.58 8.67 15.76
CA LYS A 176 -21.43 9.57 15.91
C LYS A 176 -20.30 8.92 16.70
N GLY A 177 -20.62 8.20 17.78
CA GLY A 177 -19.66 7.42 18.57
C GLY A 177 -18.92 6.38 17.74
N ILE A 178 -19.65 5.59 16.95
CA ILE A 178 -19.08 4.60 16.02
C ILE A 178 -18.20 5.28 14.97
N ALA A 179 -18.66 6.37 14.34
CA ALA A 179 -17.87 7.08 13.34
C ALA A 179 -16.54 7.64 13.90
N ILE A 180 -16.56 8.16 15.14
CA ILE A 180 -15.35 8.61 15.83
C ILE A 180 -14.41 7.43 16.11
N LEU A 181 -14.93 6.29 16.57
CA LEU A 181 -14.16 5.08 16.82
C LEU A 181 -13.48 4.58 15.53
N THR A 182 -14.23 4.49 14.42
CA THR A 182 -13.71 4.11 13.11
C THR A 182 -12.61 5.06 12.65
N LYS A 183 -12.81 6.38 12.80
CA LYS A 183 -11.78 7.38 12.45
C LYS A 183 -10.53 7.21 13.31
N LYS A 184 -10.68 6.95 14.62
CA LYS A 184 -9.56 6.73 15.53
C LYS A 184 -8.75 5.47 15.17
N ILE A 185 -9.43 4.38 14.82
CA ILE A 185 -8.79 3.14 14.35
C ILE A 185 -8.03 3.40 13.05
N ALA A 186 -8.64 4.07 12.08
CA ALA A 186 -7.99 4.41 10.81
C ALA A 186 -6.74 5.29 11.02
N LEU A 187 -6.81 6.27 11.94
CA LEU A 187 -5.67 7.10 12.29
C LEU A 187 -4.56 6.33 13.01
N MET A 188 -4.90 5.37 13.90
CA MET A 188 -3.91 4.51 14.54
C MET A 188 -3.19 3.61 13.52
N ILE A 189 -3.92 3.02 12.57
CA ILE A 189 -3.33 2.23 11.48
C ILE A 189 -2.39 3.11 10.65
N LYS A 190 -2.86 4.30 10.23
CA LYS A 190 -2.04 5.26 9.48
C LYS A 190 -0.77 5.66 10.25
N LYS A 191 -0.90 5.94 11.55
CA LYS A 191 0.24 6.30 12.42
C LYS A 191 1.22 5.13 12.58
N SER A 192 0.73 3.90 12.69
CA SER A 192 1.58 2.71 12.80
C SER A 192 2.37 2.44 11.52
N ILE A 193 1.74 2.65 10.35
CA ILE A 193 2.38 2.48 9.05
C ILE A 193 3.43 3.58 8.79
N ILE A 194 3.09 4.85 9.05
CA ILE A 194 3.98 5.99 8.77
C ILE A 194 5.08 6.13 9.85
N GLY A 195 4.77 5.81 11.11
CA GLY A 195 5.71 5.90 12.23
C GLY A 195 6.87 4.90 12.16
N LYS A 196 6.79 3.89 11.29
CA LYS A 196 7.85 2.90 11.08
C LYS A 196 8.95 3.34 10.11
N GLY A 197 8.83 4.52 9.48
CA GLY A 197 9.84 5.08 8.55
C GLY A 197 10.91 5.97 9.20
N ARG A 198 10.95 6.04 10.54
CA ARG A 198 11.97 6.79 11.31
C ARG A 198 12.41 5.98 12.53
N ALA A 199 13.09 4.87 12.29
CA ALA A 199 13.89 4.17 13.28
C ALA A 199 15.01 3.42 12.56
#